data_AF-V8P074-F1
#
_entry.id   AF-V8P074-F1
#
_cell.length_a   1.000
_cell.length_b   1.000
_cell.length_c   1.000
_cell.angle_alpha   90.00
_cell.angle_beta   90.00
_cell.angle_gamma   90.00
#
_symmetry.space_group_name_H-M   'P 1'
#
loop_
_entity.id
_entity.type
_entity.pdbx_description
1 polymer ?
#
loop_
_entity_poly.entity_id
_entity_poly.type
_entity_poly.pdbx_seq_one_letter_code
_entity_poly.pdbx_strand_id
1 'polypeptide(L)'
;MAAKSSHFHLKMEEAIERCRTDCQWEMQLAMVAQMRARTSSPRHKGSKGAAPQKSEDYENLLAAEALLELCLKENLAKIKETMPLMEKTEPKLSDAKKFLTDILNRGKLLPKDMTEAMLLLAKLHYIEGCYRETLSMYARAGLEDLVIEKKPLYKLRLLTEAFVIK
;
A
#
# COMPACT_ATOMS: atom_id res chain seq x y z
N MET A 1 10.94 20.51 -21.82
CA MET A 1 9.67 19.97 -21.27
C MET A 1 9.88 18.79 -20.31
N ALA A 2 10.94 17.97 -20.43
CA ALA A 2 11.21 16.83 -19.54
C ALA A 2 11.48 17.21 -18.06
N ALA A 3 12.21 18.31 -17.79
CA ALA A 3 12.56 18.73 -16.43
C ALA A 3 11.34 19.08 -15.55
N LYS A 4 10.27 19.64 -16.13
CA LYS A 4 9.04 19.99 -15.39
C LYS A 4 8.23 18.76 -14.98
N SER A 5 8.25 17.70 -15.80
CA SER A 5 7.55 16.45 -15.51
C SER A 5 8.26 15.66 -14.40
N SER A 6 9.59 15.60 -14.44
CA SER A 6 10.42 14.94 -13.43
C SER A 6 10.31 15.62 -12.05
N HIS A 7 10.34 16.95 -12.01
CA HIS A 7 10.20 17.70 -10.76
C HIS A 7 8.78 17.57 -10.16
N PHE A 8 7.74 17.46 -10.99
CA PHE A 8 6.39 17.17 -10.51
C PHE A 8 6.29 15.76 -9.90
N HIS A 9 6.90 14.77 -10.54
CA HIS A 9 6.93 13.39 -10.03
C HIS A 9 7.61 13.32 -8.66
N LEU A 10 8.77 13.97 -8.49
CA LEU A 10 9.48 14.02 -7.21
C LEU A 10 8.62 14.66 -6.11
N LYS A 11 8.00 15.81 -6.40
CA LYS A 11 7.09 16.49 -5.45
C LYS A 11 5.90 15.63 -5.07
N MET A 12 5.36 14.86 -6.02
CA MET A 12 4.27 13.93 -5.77
C MET A 12 4.71 12.79 -4.84
N GLU A 13 5.88 12.20 -5.07
CA GLU A 13 6.43 11.14 -4.22
C GLU A 13 6.67 11.62 -2.79
N GLU A 14 7.25 12.82 -2.61
CA GLU A 14 7.42 13.46 -1.31
C GLU A 14 6.08 13.77 -0.62
N ALA A 15 5.03 14.11 -1.39
CA ALA A 15 3.70 14.35 -0.84
C ALA A 15 3.05 13.04 -0.39
N ILE A 16 3.16 11.97 -1.19
CA ILE A 16 2.67 10.63 -0.84
C ILE A 16 3.37 10.12 0.43
N GLU A 17 4.70 10.24 0.51
CA GLU A 17 5.45 9.81 1.69
C GLU A 17 5.00 10.56 2.95
N ARG A 18 4.75 11.87 2.84
CA ARG A 18 4.18 12.66 3.93
C ARG A 18 2.79 12.19 4.32
N CYS A 19 1.89 11.94 3.35
CA CYS A 19 0.56 11.42 3.65
C CYS A 19 0.63 10.06 4.38
N ARG A 20 1.52 9.15 3.96
CA ARG A 20 1.72 7.86 4.64
C ARG A 20 2.27 8.01 6.05
N THR A 21 3.15 9.00 6.24
CA THR A 21 3.78 9.31 7.53
C THR A 21 2.79 9.91 8.52
N ASP A 22 1.95 10.84 8.04
CA ASP A 22 0.97 11.55 8.83
C ASP A 22 -0.40 10.83 8.89
N CYS A 23 -0.48 9.62 8.32
CA CYS A 23 -1.69 8.80 8.25
C CYS A 23 -2.90 9.51 7.60
N GLN A 24 -2.67 10.31 6.56
CA GLN A 24 -3.68 11.06 5.83
C GLN A 24 -4.25 10.22 4.66
N TRP A 25 -4.95 9.14 4.99
CA TRP A 25 -5.40 8.13 4.03
C TRP A 25 -6.37 8.65 2.96
N GLU A 26 -7.28 9.54 3.36
CA GLU A 26 -8.24 10.17 2.44
C GLU A 26 -7.51 11.04 1.40
N MET A 27 -6.48 11.77 1.83
CA MET A 27 -5.62 12.57 0.94
C MET A 27 -4.80 11.67 0.01
N GLN A 28 -4.26 10.55 0.52
CA GLN A 28 -3.53 9.57 -0.29
C GLN A 28 -4.41 9.00 -1.41
N LEU A 29 -5.68 8.66 -1.13
CA LEU A 29 -6.62 8.22 -2.16
C LEU A 29 -6.88 9.29 -3.21
N ALA A 30 -7.04 10.55 -2.80
CA ALA A 30 -7.20 11.67 -3.73
C ALA A 30 -5.97 11.87 -4.63
N MET A 31 -4.76 11.71 -4.09
CA MET A 31 -3.52 11.76 -4.87
C MET A 31 -3.41 10.61 -5.87
N VAL A 32 -3.75 9.38 -5.46
CA VAL A 32 -3.78 8.22 -6.37
C VAL A 32 -4.77 8.42 -7.51
N ALA A 33 -5.96 8.98 -7.23
CA ALA A 33 -6.92 9.34 -8.27
C ALA A 33 -6.34 10.37 -9.26
N GLN A 34 -5.60 11.37 -8.76
CA GLN A 34 -4.92 12.36 -9.60
C GLN A 34 -3.80 11.73 -10.45
N MET A 35 -3.07 10.74 -9.93
CA MET A 35 -2.06 9.99 -10.69
C MET A 35 -2.71 9.25 -11.86
N ARG A 36 -3.77 8.48 -11.60
CA ARG A 36 -4.54 7.73 -12.61
C ARG A 36 -5.15 8.62 -13.69
N ALA A 37 -5.67 9.78 -13.31
CA ALA A 37 -6.23 10.75 -14.27
C ALA A 37 -5.16 11.33 -15.22
N ARG A 38 -3.90 11.40 -14.79
CA ARG A 38 -2.79 11.91 -15.60
C ARG A 38 -2.19 10.85 -16.52
N THR A 39 -2.09 9.61 -16.07
CA THR A 39 -1.60 8.48 -16.88
C THR A 39 -2.58 8.13 -18.01
N SER A 40 -3.88 8.29 -17.78
CA SER A 40 -4.92 8.12 -18.80
C SER A 40 -5.04 9.27 -19.82
N SER A 41 -4.30 10.38 -19.64
CA SER A 41 -4.37 11.52 -20.55
C SER A 41 -3.76 11.21 -21.93
N PRO A 42 -4.44 11.54 -23.06
CA PRO A 42 -3.97 11.25 -24.43
C PRO A 42 -2.58 11.82 -24.76
N ARG A 43 -2.13 12.83 -24.00
CA ARG A 43 -0.85 13.53 -24.20
C ARG A 43 0.38 12.66 -23.85
N HIS A 44 0.20 11.53 -23.15
CA HIS A 44 1.30 10.66 -22.71
C HIS A 44 1.51 9.41 -23.59
N LYS A 45 0.62 9.13 -24.56
CA LYS A 45 0.65 7.93 -25.42
C LYS A 45 1.84 7.85 -26.40
N GLY A 46 2.68 8.89 -26.49
CA GLY A 46 3.75 9.00 -27.49
C GLY A 46 5.19 8.81 -27.00
N SER A 47 5.44 8.62 -25.70
CA SER A 47 6.82 8.58 -25.17
C SER A 47 7.34 7.15 -25.02
N LYS A 48 7.68 6.52 -26.15
CA LYS A 48 8.51 5.30 -26.17
C LYS A 48 9.95 5.70 -25.81
N GLY A 49 10.31 5.71 -24.52
CA GLY A 49 11.70 5.89 -24.11
C GLY A 49 11.98 6.58 -22.78
N ALA A 50 10.98 6.85 -21.93
CA ALA A 50 11.21 7.43 -20.61
C ALA A 50 11.24 6.35 -19.51
N ALA A 51 12.08 6.60 -18.50
CA ALA A 51 12.31 5.86 -17.24
C ALA A 51 11.11 5.03 -16.73
N PRO A 52 11.33 3.91 -15.99
CA PRO A 52 10.27 3.01 -15.57
C PRO A 52 9.13 3.80 -14.96
N GLN A 53 8.03 3.92 -15.71
CA GLN A 53 6.80 4.48 -15.17
C GLN A 53 6.45 3.59 -13.98
N LYS A 54 6.34 4.20 -12.79
CA LYS A 54 5.79 3.50 -11.63
C LYS A 54 4.48 2.88 -12.09
N SER A 55 4.42 1.56 -12.00
CA SER A 55 3.37 0.77 -12.61
C SER A 55 2.04 1.07 -11.94
N GLU A 56 0.95 0.80 -12.65
CA GLU A 56 -0.41 0.72 -12.09
C GLU A 56 -0.44 -0.06 -10.76
N ASP A 57 0.43 -1.06 -10.59
CA ASP A 57 0.56 -1.82 -9.35
C ASP A 57 1.06 -0.97 -8.16
N TYR A 58 1.88 0.06 -8.36
CA TYR A 58 2.31 0.95 -7.29
C TYR A 58 1.18 1.88 -6.86
N GLU A 59 0.40 2.39 -7.81
CA GLU A 59 -0.81 3.16 -7.53
C GLU A 59 -1.83 2.29 -6.77
N ASN A 60 -1.98 1.02 -7.16
CA ASN A 60 -2.84 0.06 -6.47
C ASN A 60 -2.32 -0.28 -5.07
N LEU A 61 -0.99 -0.35 -4.86
CA LEU A 61 -0.40 -0.56 -3.53
C LEU A 61 -0.79 0.57 -2.58
N LEU A 62 -0.63 1.83 -3.03
CA LEU A 62 -0.99 3.01 -2.24
C LEU A 62 -2.50 3.07 -1.97
N ALA A 63 -3.33 2.72 -2.95
CA ALA A 63 -4.77 2.64 -2.75
C ALA A 63 -5.15 1.57 -1.73
N ALA A 64 -4.55 0.39 -1.83
CA ALA A 64 -4.82 -0.73 -0.92
C ALA A 64 -4.44 -0.42 0.52
N GLU A 65 -3.27 0.19 0.75
CA GLU A 65 -2.85 0.65 2.08
C GLU A 65 -3.87 1.62 2.67
N ALA A 66 -4.22 2.68 1.93
CA ALA A 66 -5.15 3.70 2.42
C ALA A 66 -6.55 3.12 2.68
N LEU A 67 -7.06 2.25 1.80
CA LEU A 67 -8.35 1.57 2.00
C LEU A 67 -8.34 0.68 3.24
N LEU A 68 -7.27 -0.10 3.43
CA LEU A 68 -7.10 -0.94 4.62
C LEU A 68 -7.11 -0.07 5.87
N GLU A 69 -6.25 0.94 5.96
CA GLU A 69 -6.12 1.78 7.16
C GLU A 69 -7.40 2.56 7.48
N LEU A 70 -8.14 3.02 6.45
CA LEU A 70 -9.47 3.62 6.64
C LEU A 70 -10.47 2.62 7.21
N CYS A 71 -10.48 1.38 6.69
CA CYS A 71 -11.34 0.32 7.20
C CYS A 71 -11.08 0.06 8.70
N LEU A 72 -9.81 0.06 9.13
CA LEU A 72 -9.45 -0.12 10.54
C LEU A 72 -9.87 1.04 11.42
N LYS A 73 -9.67 2.27 10.94
CA LYS A 73 -10.10 3.48 11.62
C LYS A 73 -11.62 3.49 11.85
N GLU A 74 -12.39 3.06 10.86
CA GLU A 74 -13.86 2.97 10.93
C GLU A 74 -14.35 1.83 11.83
N ASN A 75 -13.57 0.74 11.95
CA ASN A 75 -13.96 -0.47 12.69
C ASN A 75 -13.17 -0.69 14.00
N LEU A 76 -12.58 0.37 14.57
CA LEU A 76 -11.71 0.27 15.73
C LEU A 76 -12.36 -0.43 16.94
N ALA A 77 -13.67 -0.22 17.16
CA ALA A 77 -14.39 -0.87 18.25
C ALA A 77 -14.42 -2.40 18.11
N LYS A 78 -14.78 -2.91 16.92
CA LYS A 78 -14.79 -4.36 16.61
C LYS A 78 -13.41 -4.97 16.80
N ILE A 79 -12.37 -4.28 16.34
CA ILE A 79 -10.97 -4.75 16.45
C ILE A 79 -10.53 -4.84 17.92
N LYS A 80 -10.89 -3.84 18.75
CA LYS A 80 -10.60 -3.86 20.19
C LYS A 80 -11.31 -5.00 20.92
N GLU A 81 -12.49 -5.37 20.46
CA GLU A 81 -13.25 -6.54 20.93
C GLU A 81 -12.78 -7.85 20.28
N THR A 82 -11.67 -7.82 19.53
CA THR A 82 -11.10 -8.98 18.82
C THR A 82 -12.06 -9.64 17.83
N MET A 83 -13.04 -8.88 17.32
CA MET A 83 -13.99 -9.36 16.32
C MET A 83 -13.37 -9.27 14.93
N PRO A 84 -13.25 -10.40 14.21
CA PRO A 84 -12.72 -10.38 12.84
C PRO A 84 -13.61 -9.59 11.89
N LEU A 85 -12.99 -8.87 10.95
CA LEU A 85 -13.70 -8.19 9.87
C LEU A 85 -13.87 -9.12 8.67
N MET A 86 -14.97 -8.94 7.93
CA MET A 86 -15.33 -9.79 6.80
C MET A 86 -15.48 -8.94 5.54
N GLU A 87 -14.91 -9.39 4.41
CA GLU A 87 -15.01 -8.68 3.13
C GLU A 87 -16.45 -8.36 2.72
N LYS A 88 -17.38 -9.26 3.03
CA LYS A 88 -18.81 -9.11 2.70
C LYS A 88 -19.48 -7.94 3.41
N THR A 89 -18.96 -7.50 4.57
CA THR A 89 -19.51 -6.38 5.33
C THR A 89 -18.67 -5.11 5.20
N GLU A 90 -17.38 -5.26 4.88
CA GLU A 90 -16.43 -4.16 4.83
C GLU A 90 -15.88 -3.98 3.40
N PRO A 91 -16.51 -3.16 2.54
CA PRO A 91 -16.13 -3.04 1.13
C PRO A 91 -14.68 -2.53 0.95
N LYS A 92 -14.20 -1.62 1.81
CA LYS A 92 -12.81 -1.14 1.77
C LYS A 92 -11.80 -2.27 2.01
N LEU A 93 -12.15 -3.22 2.88
CA LEU A 93 -11.33 -4.40 3.14
C LEU A 93 -11.26 -5.29 1.90
N SER A 94 -12.42 -5.54 1.27
CA SER A 94 -12.49 -6.35 0.04
C SER A 94 -11.68 -5.72 -1.11
N ASP A 95 -11.82 -4.41 -1.33
CA ASP A 95 -11.06 -3.70 -2.35
C ASP A 95 -9.55 -3.73 -2.07
N ALA A 96 -9.13 -3.51 -0.82
CA ALA A 96 -7.73 -3.60 -0.42
C ALA A 96 -7.16 -5.00 -0.68
N LYS A 97 -7.89 -6.05 -0.29
CA LYS A 97 -7.49 -7.44 -0.50
C LYS A 97 -7.35 -7.76 -1.98
N LYS A 98 -8.30 -7.32 -2.80
CA LYS A 98 -8.27 -7.51 -4.25
C LYS A 98 -7.02 -6.86 -4.85
N PHE A 99 -6.74 -5.60 -4.54
CA PHE A 99 -5.54 -4.92 -5.04
C PHE A 99 -4.26 -5.63 -4.62
N LEU A 100 -4.11 -5.98 -3.33
CA LEU A 100 -2.90 -6.64 -2.82
C LEU A 100 -2.70 -8.02 -3.46
N THR A 101 -3.76 -8.81 -3.59
CA THR A 101 -3.71 -10.13 -4.21
C THR A 101 -3.30 -10.02 -5.68
N ASP A 102 -3.90 -9.10 -6.42
CA ASP A 102 -3.58 -8.84 -7.82
C ASP A 102 -2.13 -8.39 -8.02
N ILE A 103 -1.64 -7.48 -7.17
CA ILE A 103 -0.26 -6.99 -7.18
C ILE A 103 0.72 -8.15 -6.97
N LEU A 104 0.48 -8.97 -5.93
CA LEU A 104 1.37 -10.06 -5.57
C LEU A 104 1.37 -11.17 -6.63
N ASN A 105 0.22 -11.44 -7.26
CA ASN A 105 0.11 -12.38 -8.37
C ASN A 105 0.86 -11.89 -9.61
N ARG A 106 0.84 -10.58 -9.89
CA ARG A 106 1.54 -10.01 -11.05
C ARG A 106 3.05 -9.91 -10.83
N GLY A 107 3.51 -9.63 -9.60
CA GLY A 107 4.92 -9.63 -9.24
C GLY A 107 5.77 -8.55 -9.95
N LYS A 108 5.16 -7.43 -10.36
CA LYS A 108 5.82 -6.39 -11.17
C LYS A 108 6.39 -5.22 -10.36
N LEU A 109 6.13 -5.17 -9.06
CA LEU A 109 6.64 -4.12 -8.19
C LEU A 109 8.13 -4.30 -7.90
N LEU A 110 8.80 -3.21 -7.51
CA LEU A 110 10.15 -3.29 -6.97
C LEU A 110 10.15 -4.16 -5.71
N PRO A 111 11.25 -4.87 -5.39
CA PRO A 111 11.30 -5.75 -4.22
C PRO A 111 10.84 -5.08 -2.92
N LYS A 112 11.24 -3.82 -2.69
CA LYS A 112 10.83 -3.06 -1.49
C LYS A 112 9.31 -2.83 -1.40
N ASP A 113 8.64 -2.65 -2.53
CA ASP A 113 7.21 -2.36 -2.62
C ASP A 113 6.42 -3.69 -2.62
N MET A 114 6.99 -4.76 -3.17
CA MET A 114 6.49 -6.14 -3.01
C MET A 114 6.46 -6.55 -1.54
N THR A 115 7.54 -6.30 -0.79
CA THR A 115 7.58 -6.56 0.66
C THR A 115 6.48 -5.77 1.37
N GLU A 116 6.29 -4.50 1.05
CA GLU A 116 5.20 -3.70 1.64
C GLU A 116 3.81 -4.30 1.34
N ALA A 117 3.56 -4.72 0.10
CA ALA A 117 2.31 -5.40 -0.27
C ALA A 117 2.10 -6.69 0.54
N MET A 118 3.15 -7.47 0.77
CA MET A 118 3.07 -8.68 1.59
C MET A 118 2.75 -8.38 3.05
N LEU A 119 3.39 -7.37 3.65
CA LEU A 119 3.14 -6.98 5.04
C LEU A 119 1.70 -6.47 5.22
N LEU A 120 1.19 -5.69 4.26
CA LEU A 120 -0.18 -5.19 4.27
C LEU A 120 -1.21 -6.32 4.12
N LEU A 121 -0.97 -7.29 3.23
CA LEU A 121 -1.89 -8.43 3.08
C LEU A 121 -1.84 -9.35 4.30
N ALA A 122 -0.68 -9.53 4.92
CA ALA A 122 -0.56 -10.26 6.17
C ALA A 122 -1.35 -9.59 7.32
N LYS A 123 -1.25 -8.25 7.43
CA LYS A 123 -2.06 -7.44 8.36
C LYS A 123 -3.55 -7.64 8.08
N LEU A 124 -3.97 -7.57 6.81
CA LEU A 124 -5.35 -7.81 6.39
C LEU A 124 -5.85 -9.19 6.82
N HIS A 125 -5.07 -10.26 6.56
CA HIS A 125 -5.42 -11.61 7.01
C HIS A 125 -5.56 -11.72 8.53
N TYR A 126 -4.74 -11.01 9.30
CA TYR A 126 -4.86 -11.01 10.76
C TYR A 126 -6.20 -10.44 11.20
N ILE A 127 -6.63 -9.34 10.57
CA ILE A 127 -7.91 -8.68 10.84
C ILE A 127 -9.10 -9.56 10.42
N GLU A 128 -8.94 -10.41 9.39
CA GLU A 128 -9.92 -11.43 9.00
C GLU A 128 -9.94 -12.66 9.92
N GLY A 129 -9.00 -12.77 10.87
CA GLY A 129 -8.82 -13.93 11.74
C GLY A 129 -8.08 -15.10 11.06
N CYS A 130 -7.49 -14.89 9.89
CA CYS A 130 -6.69 -15.85 9.13
C CYS A 130 -5.23 -15.89 9.61
N TYR A 131 -5.02 -16.27 10.88
CA TYR A 131 -3.72 -16.18 11.54
C TYR A 131 -2.62 -17.04 10.89
N ARG A 132 -2.99 -18.20 10.33
CA ARG A 132 -2.04 -19.09 9.66
C ARG A 132 -1.48 -18.46 8.39
N GLU A 133 -2.35 -17.80 7.62
CA GLU A 133 -2.00 -17.05 6.42
C GLU A 133 -1.11 -15.86 6.78
N THR A 134 -1.44 -15.12 7.84
CA THR A 134 -0.61 -14.03 8.37
C THR A 134 0.81 -14.48 8.67
N LEU A 135 0.99 -15.53 9.49
CA LEU A 135 2.32 -16.03 9.86
C LEU A 135 3.12 -16.51 8.63
N SER A 136 2.46 -17.26 7.74
CA SER A 136 3.07 -17.70 6.47
C SER A 136 3.53 -16.53 5.61
N MET A 137 2.73 -15.47 5.53
CA MET A 137 3.08 -14.28 4.77
C MET A 137 4.26 -13.50 5.39
N TYR A 138 4.28 -13.30 6.71
CA TYR A 138 5.41 -12.63 7.36
C TYR A 138 6.72 -13.42 7.24
N ALA A 139 6.66 -14.76 7.32
CA ALA A 139 7.81 -15.61 7.06
C ALA A 139 8.32 -15.43 5.63
N ARG A 140 7.43 -15.47 4.63
CA ARG A 140 7.79 -15.24 3.22
C ARG A 140 8.31 -13.84 2.94
N ALA A 141 7.85 -12.83 3.69
CA ALA A 141 8.30 -11.45 3.57
C ALA A 141 9.71 -11.24 4.15
N GLY A 142 10.27 -12.24 4.87
CA GLY A 142 11.54 -12.13 5.55
C GLY A 142 11.51 -11.06 6.64
N LEU A 143 10.40 -10.96 7.40
CA LEU A 143 10.19 -9.88 8.38
C LEU A 143 11.37 -9.71 9.36
N GLU A 144 12.00 -10.82 9.76
CA GLU A 144 13.17 -10.82 10.66
C GLU A 144 14.45 -10.24 10.02
N ASP A 145 14.56 -10.30 8.69
CA ASP A 145 15.74 -9.86 7.93
C ASP A 145 15.65 -8.39 7.49
N LEU A 146 14.54 -7.69 7.79
CA LEU A 146 14.32 -6.33 7.32
C LEU A 146 15.15 -5.31 8.12
N VAL A 147 16.21 -4.79 7.49
CA VAL A 147 17.05 -3.71 8.03
C VAL A 147 16.22 -2.46 8.31
N ILE A 148 16.19 -1.95 9.55
CA ILE A 148 15.33 -0.84 10.00
C ILE A 148 15.97 0.56 9.82
N GLU A 149 17.29 0.62 9.64
CA GLU A 149 18.04 1.89 9.62
C GLU A 149 17.60 2.85 8.49
N LYS A 150 17.48 4.14 8.83
CA LYS A 150 17.19 5.25 7.90
C LYS A 150 15.90 5.08 7.07
N LYS A 151 14.91 4.33 7.59
CA LYS A 151 13.59 4.24 6.95
C LYS A 151 12.70 5.44 7.25
N PRO A 152 11.81 5.82 6.33
CA PRO A 152 10.76 6.80 6.60
C PRO A 152 9.79 6.28 7.67
N LEU A 153 9.15 7.20 8.39
CA LEU A 153 8.34 6.88 9.57
C LEU A 153 7.18 5.94 9.26
N TYR A 154 6.50 6.09 8.12
CA TYR A 154 5.42 5.17 7.73
C TYR A 154 5.89 3.70 7.68
N LYS A 155 7.14 3.47 7.26
CA LYS A 155 7.69 2.14 7.10
C LYS A 155 8.13 1.56 8.44
N LEU A 156 8.64 2.40 9.34
CA LEU A 156 8.87 2.02 10.73
C LEU A 156 7.55 1.59 11.38
N ARG A 157 6.48 2.36 11.19
CA ARG A 157 5.14 2.02 11.68
C ARG A 157 4.67 0.67 11.15
N LEU A 158 4.72 0.45 9.83
CA LEU A 158 4.31 -0.82 9.21
C LEU A 158 5.10 -2.02 9.76
N LEU A 159 6.42 -1.87 9.97
CA LEU A 159 7.25 -2.92 10.53
C LEU A 159 6.89 -3.20 11.99
N THR A 160 6.74 -2.16 12.81
CA THR A 160 6.34 -2.29 14.22
C THR A 160 4.99 -3.00 14.33
N GLU A 161 4.02 -2.60 13.52
CA GLU A 161 2.71 -3.27 13.46
C GLU A 161 2.85 -4.75 13.08
N ALA A 162 3.66 -5.07 12.08
CA ALA A 162 3.92 -6.47 11.69
C ALA A 162 4.55 -7.29 12.82
N PHE A 163 5.48 -6.71 13.59
CA PHE A 163 6.08 -7.37 14.75
C PHE A 163 5.12 -7.54 15.93
N VAL A 164 4.13 -6.66 16.10
CA VAL A 164 3.08 -6.80 17.12
C VAL A 164 2.06 -7.89 16.73
N ILE A 165 1.81 -8.05 15.43
CA ILE A 165 0.85 -9.05 14.91
C ILE A 165 1.44 -10.47 14.90
N LYS A 166 2.73 -10.61 14.59
CA LYS A 166 3.44 -11.89 14.54
C LYS A 166 3.50 -12.58 15.91
#